data_AF-T2JQ68-F1
#
_entry.id   AF-T2JQ68-F1
#
_cell.length_a   1.000
_cell.length_b   1.000
_cell.length_c   1.000
_cell.angle_alpha   90.00
_cell.angle_beta   90.00
_cell.angle_gamma   90.00
#
_symmetry.space_group_name_H-M   'P 1'
#
loop_
_entity.id
_entity.type
_entity.pdbx_description
1 polymer ?
#
loop_
_entity_poly.entity_id
_entity_poly.type
_entity_poly.pdbx_seq_one_letter_code
_entity_poly.pdbx_strand_id
1 'polypeptide(L)'
;MDNLPETTQICPNCGAQVFSLLQEVLPKGTQLRSHTYCLENAMGKGSFGITYRAHHTALKNPVAIKEFYPVEYVSRNIETKLLIIPEKNRETYKRNLYRFFRRRADIS
;
A
#
# COMPACT_ATOMS: atom_id res chain seq x y z
N MET A 1 8.17 -0.22 -18.32
CA MET A 1 8.34 1.07 -19.03
C MET A 1 8.50 2.12 -17.96
N ASP A 2 9.75 2.28 -17.55
CA ASP A 2 10.18 3.24 -16.55
C ASP A 2 10.78 4.43 -17.30
N ASN A 3 10.19 5.61 -17.11
CA ASN A 3 10.86 6.91 -17.26
C ASN A 3 9.85 7.99 -16.87
N LEU A 4 9.60 8.12 -15.58
CA LEU A 4 8.97 9.32 -15.06
C LEU A 4 10.10 10.31 -14.75
N PRO A 5 10.15 11.50 -15.37
CA PRO A 5 11.17 12.48 -15.04
C PRO A 5 11.09 12.82 -13.55
N GLU A 6 12.24 12.94 -12.88
CA GLU A 6 12.38 13.19 -11.43
C GLU A 6 11.58 14.42 -10.93
N THR A 7 11.11 15.27 -11.84
CA THR A 7 10.29 16.47 -11.58
C THR A 7 8.78 16.25 -11.65
N THR A 8 8.30 15.04 -11.97
CA THR A 8 6.85 14.79 -12.08
C THR A 8 6.22 14.72 -10.70
N GLN A 9 5.81 15.87 -10.18
CA GLN A 9 5.13 15.97 -8.89
C GLN A 9 3.69 15.46 -8.95
N ILE A 10 3.08 15.37 -10.14
CA ILE A 10 1.66 15.05 -10.35
C ILE A 10 1.52 14.03 -11.49
N CYS A 11 0.76 12.95 -11.27
CA CYS A 11 0.48 11.96 -12.30
C CYS A 11 -0.44 12.56 -13.38
N PRO A 12 -0.05 12.57 -14.67
CA PRO A 12 -0.86 13.17 -15.73
C PRO A 12 -2.17 12.42 -16.01
N ASN A 13 -2.29 11.16 -15.56
CA ASN A 13 -3.47 10.33 -15.81
C ASN A 13 -4.56 10.46 -14.73
N CYS A 14 -4.20 10.77 -13.48
CA CYS A 14 -5.16 10.81 -12.37
C CYS A 14 -4.98 12.02 -11.42
N GLY A 15 -3.99 12.89 -11.66
CA GLY A 15 -3.73 14.07 -10.83
C GLY A 15 -3.12 13.78 -9.46
N ALA A 16 -2.75 12.54 -9.16
CA ALA A 16 -2.20 12.19 -7.85
C ALA A 16 -0.77 12.73 -7.65
N GLN A 17 -0.46 13.25 -6.46
CA GLN A 17 0.86 13.78 -6.13
C GLN A 17 1.90 12.65 -5.99
N VAL A 18 2.73 12.45 -7.00
CA VAL A 18 3.65 11.29 -7.12
C VAL A 18 4.66 11.24 -5.97
N PHE A 19 5.19 12.38 -5.54
CA PHE A 19 6.19 12.41 -4.48
C PHE A 19 5.64 11.95 -3.12
N SER A 20 4.42 12.41 -2.76
CA SER A 20 3.74 11.96 -1.53
C SER A 20 3.37 10.47 -1.62
N LEU A 21 2.97 9.99 -2.79
CA LEU A 21 2.73 8.56 -3.02
C LEU A 21 3.98 7.72 -2.73
N LEU A 22 5.14 8.14 -3.23
CA LEU A 22 6.39 7.40 -3.09
C LEU A 22 6.87 7.27 -1.63
N GLN A 23 6.54 8.21 -0.76
CA GLN A 23 6.92 8.13 0.66
C GLN A 23 6.09 7.11 1.44
N GLU A 24 4.82 6.97 1.08
CA GLU A 24 3.85 6.14 1.78
C GLU A 24 3.79 4.68 1.30
N VAL A 25 4.37 4.38 0.14
CA VAL A 25 4.44 3.01 -0.38
C VAL A 25 5.59 2.23 0.25
N LEU A 26 5.41 0.92 0.36
CA LEU A 26 6.51 0.01 0.66
C LEU A 26 7.48 -0.07 -0.53
N PRO A 27 8.80 -0.13 -0.28
CA PRO A 27 9.79 -0.18 -1.35
C PRO A 27 9.71 -1.49 -2.14
N LYS A 28 10.16 -1.43 -3.40
CA LYS A 28 10.39 -2.63 -4.21
C LYS A 28 11.36 -3.58 -3.48
N GLY A 29 11.09 -4.87 -3.55
CA GLY A 29 11.87 -5.89 -2.86
C GLY A 29 11.42 -6.17 -1.42
N THR A 30 10.44 -5.42 -0.88
CA THR A 30 9.87 -5.73 0.45
C THR A 30 9.36 -7.17 0.48
N GLN A 31 9.80 -7.92 1.48
CA GLN A 31 9.44 -9.32 1.68
C GLN A 31 8.35 -9.45 2.73
N LEU A 32 7.28 -10.16 2.38
CA LEU A 32 6.12 -10.36 3.23
C LEU A 32 5.91 -11.84 3.56
N ARG A 33 5.26 -12.11 4.70
CA ARG A 33 4.95 -13.46 5.21
C ARG A 33 6.17 -14.38 5.16
N SER A 34 7.21 -14.04 5.92
CA SER A 34 8.44 -14.84 5.99
C SER A 34 9.04 -15.14 4.60
N HIS A 35 9.22 -14.11 3.78
CA HIS A 35 9.84 -14.21 2.45
C HIS A 35 9.02 -14.96 1.38
N THR A 36 7.74 -15.25 1.65
CA THR A 36 6.86 -15.94 0.67
C THR A 36 6.49 -15.04 -0.51
N TYR A 37 6.36 -13.74 -0.28
CA TYR A 37 5.98 -12.77 -1.31
C TYR A 37 6.99 -11.63 -1.38
N CYS A 38 7.34 -11.20 -2.59
CA CYS A 38 8.23 -10.07 -2.83
C CYS A 38 7.50 -9.00 -3.63
N LEU A 39 7.49 -7.75 -3.13
CA LEU A 39 6.84 -6.63 -3.81
C LEU A 39 7.65 -6.15 -5.02
N GLU A 40 6.98 -5.89 -6.13
CA GLU A 40 7.59 -5.37 -7.36
C GLU A 40 7.38 -3.87 -7.50
N ASN A 41 6.13 -3.41 -7.42
CA ASN A 41 5.78 -1.99 -7.45
C ASN A 41 4.39 -1.73 -6.82
N ALA A 42 4.14 -0.48 -6.45
CA ALA A 42 2.80 -0.01 -6.14
C ALA A 42 2.03 0.21 -7.44
N MET A 43 0.86 -0.42 -7.57
CA MET A 43 -0.02 -0.29 -8.74
C MET A 43 -1.04 0.82 -8.58
N GLY A 44 -1.43 1.14 -7.34
CA GLY A 44 -2.38 2.20 -7.08
C GLY A 44 -2.62 2.44 -5.59
N LYS A 45 -2.99 3.67 -5.27
CA LYS A 45 -3.40 4.10 -3.94
C LYS A 45 -4.80 4.69 -4.02
N GLY A 46 -5.70 4.18 -3.19
CA GLY A 46 -7.01 4.77 -2.96
C GLY A 46 -7.13 5.26 -1.52
N SER A 47 -8.29 5.80 -1.17
CA SER A 47 -8.56 6.30 0.18
C SER A 47 -8.44 5.25 1.29
N PHE A 48 -8.62 3.96 0.96
CA PHE A 48 -8.65 2.86 1.92
C PHE A 48 -7.44 1.93 1.87
N GLY A 49 -6.54 2.09 0.91
CA GLY A 49 -5.43 1.15 0.78
C GLY A 49 -4.55 1.36 -0.42
N ILE A 50 -3.41 0.67 -0.37
CA ILE A 50 -2.42 0.61 -1.43
C ILE A 50 -2.45 -0.79 -2.02
N THR A 51 -2.45 -0.89 -3.34
CA THR A 51 -2.37 -2.16 -4.05
C THR A 51 -1.00 -2.29 -4.67
N TYR A 52 -0.32 -3.38 -4.39
CA TYR A 52 1.00 -3.73 -4.89
C TYR A 52 0.93 -4.90 -5.84
N ARG A 53 1.75 -4.87 -6.88
CA ARG A 53 2.12 -6.07 -7.61
C ARG A 53 3.24 -6.76 -6.83
N ALA A 54 3.14 -8.07 -6.72
CA ALA A 54 4.15 -8.90 -6.09
C ALA A 54 4.26 -10.22 -6.84
N HIS A 55 5.25 -11.02 -6.51
CA HIS A 55 5.29 -12.42 -6.90
C HIS A 55 5.46 -13.32 -5.68
N HIS A 56 4.89 -14.52 -5.76
CA HIS A 56 5.23 -15.59 -4.82
C HIS A 56 6.65 -16.08 -5.12
N THR A 57 7.54 -16.11 -4.14
CA THR A 57 8.99 -16.34 -4.37
C THR A 57 9.30 -17.76 -4.85
N ALA A 58 8.65 -18.78 -4.29
CA ALA A 58 8.83 -20.17 -4.72
C ALA A 58 8.17 -20.48 -6.07
N LEU A 59 6.89 -20.11 -6.23
CA LEU A 59 6.10 -20.43 -7.42
C LEU A 59 6.32 -19.45 -8.59
N LYS A 60 6.97 -18.31 -8.35
CA LYS A 60 7.19 -17.20 -9.30
C LYS A 60 5.91 -16.65 -9.96
N ASN A 61 4.76 -16.91 -9.37
CA ASN A 61 3.48 -16.45 -9.88
C ASN A 61 3.21 -14.99 -9.46
N PRO A 62 2.74 -14.13 -10.39
CA PRO A 62 2.35 -12.76 -10.06
C PRO A 62 1.08 -12.74 -9.21
N VAL A 63 1.04 -11.89 -8.20
CA VAL A 63 -0.11 -11.69 -7.31
C VAL A 63 -0.32 -10.20 -7.03
N ALA A 64 -1.56 -9.82 -6.72
CA ALA A 64 -1.88 -8.49 -6.21
C ALA A 64 -2.02 -8.54 -4.68
N ILE A 65 -1.29 -7.69 -3.98
CA ILE A 65 -1.36 -7.54 -2.52
C ILE A 65 -2.00 -6.20 -2.20
N LYS A 66 -3.08 -6.21 -1.42
CA LYS A 66 -3.73 -4.99 -0.95
C LYS A 66 -3.36 -4.75 0.51
N GLU A 67 -2.66 -3.67 0.76
CA GLU A 67 -2.42 -3.14 2.11
C GLU A 67 -3.61 -2.28 2.54
N PHE A 68 -4.09 -2.51 3.76
CA PHE A 68 -5.06 -1.61 4.38
C PHE A 68 -4.33 -0.35 4.86
N TYR A 69 -4.62 0.76 4.20
CA TYR A 69 -3.95 2.05 4.42
C TYR A 69 -5.00 3.17 4.29
N PRO A 70 -5.77 3.47 5.34
CA PRO A 70 -6.80 4.49 5.29
C PRO A 70 -6.16 5.89 5.45
N VAL A 71 -5.91 6.57 4.33
CA VAL A 71 -5.09 7.79 4.22
C VAL A 71 -5.51 8.93 5.17
N GLU A 72 -6.77 8.98 5.57
CA GLU A 72 -7.29 9.99 6.50
C GLU A 72 -6.87 9.77 7.96
N TYR A 73 -6.52 8.53 8.32
CA TYR A 73 -6.36 8.12 9.71
C TYR A 73 -4.97 7.62 10.06
N VAL A 74 -4.12 7.36 9.08
CA VAL A 74 -2.78 6.81 9.26
C VAL A 74 -1.75 7.54 8.41
N SER A 75 -0.51 7.49 8.85
CA SER A 75 0.65 7.91 8.05
C SER A 75 1.72 6.83 8.08
N ARG A 76 2.75 6.96 7.24
CA ARG A 76 3.91 6.06 7.27
C ARG A 76 5.14 6.83 7.72
N ASN A 77 5.92 6.23 8.63
CA ASN A 77 7.24 6.74 8.97
C ASN A 77 8.16 6.65 7.74
N ILE A 78 8.84 7.74 7.38
CA ILE A 78 9.65 7.81 6.16
C ILE A 78 10.85 6.86 6.22
N GLU A 79 11.47 6.70 7.39
CA GLU A 79 12.69 5.90 7.60
C GLU A 79 12.36 4.43 7.86
N THR A 80 11.55 4.15 8.87
CA THR A 80 11.26 2.76 9.30
C THR A 80 10.20 2.10 8.44
N LYS A 81 9.48 2.86 7.63
CA LYS A 81 8.30 2.42 6.87
C LYS A 81 7.19 1.82 7.73
N LEU A 82 7.22 2.03 9.04
CA LEU A 82 6.16 1.58 9.94
C LEU A 82 4.91 2.45 9.81
N LEU A 83 3.75 1.81 9.97
CA LEU A 83 2.46 2.49 9.99
C LEU A 83 2.28 3.22 11.33
N ILE A 84 2.02 4.52 11.26
CA ILE A 84 1.74 5.38 12.41
C ILE A 84 0.23 5.59 12.48
N ILE A 85 -0.35 5.27 13.65
CA ILE A 85 -1.78 5.44 13.93
C ILE A 85 -1.89 6.37 15.14
N PRO A 86 -2.34 7.63 14.96
CA PRO A 86 -2.57 8.54 16.08
C PRO A 86 -3.58 7.97 17.08
N GLU A 87 -3.39 8.24 18.37
CA GLU A 87 -4.24 7.72 19.45
C GLU A 87 -5.73 8.01 19.20
N LYS A 88 -6.04 9.27 18.85
CA LYS A 88 -7.39 9.74 18.50
C LYS A 88 -8.09 8.94 17.39
N ASN A 89 -7.30 8.28 16.52
CA ASN A 89 -7.80 7.56 15.36
C ASN A 89 -7.86 6.04 15.58
N ARG A 90 -7.34 5.51 16.70
CA ARG A 90 -7.21 4.06 16.91
C ARG A 90 -8.54 3.32 16.84
N GLU A 91 -9.60 3.85 17.43
CA GLU A 91 -10.91 3.21 17.41
C GLU A 91 -11.50 3.18 16.00
N THR A 92 -11.43 4.31 15.28
CA THR A 92 -11.86 4.40 13.88
C THR A 92 -11.06 3.47 12.98
N TYR A 93 -9.73 3.41 13.18
CA TYR A 93 -8.85 2.48 12.48
C TYR A 93 -9.27 1.03 12.74
N LYS A 94 -9.43 0.61 13.99
CA LYS A 94 -9.87 -0.75 14.36
C LYS A 94 -11.22 -1.08 13.72
N ARG A 95 -12.21 -0.18 13.82
CA ARG A 95 -13.55 -0.37 13.23
C ARG A 95 -13.48 -0.56 11.70
N ASN A 96 -12.70 0.26 11.01
CA ASN A 96 -12.55 0.16 9.56
C ASN A 96 -11.75 -1.07 9.15
N LEU A 97 -10.74 -1.48 9.93
CA LEU A 97 -9.98 -2.71 9.74
C LEU A 97 -10.90 -3.94 9.83
N TYR A 98 -11.76 -4.00 10.85
CA TYR A 98 -12.77 -5.07 10.96
C TYR A 98 -13.68 -5.13 9.75
N ARG A 99 -14.17 -3.98 9.25
CA ARG A 99 -15.00 -3.92 8.04
C ARG A 99 -14.26 -4.36 6.79
N PHE A 100 -12.98 -4.01 6.68
CA PHE A 100 -12.12 -4.40 5.57
C PHE A 100 -11.95 -5.92 5.49
N PHE A 101 -11.72 -6.58 6.63
CA PHE A 101 -11.63 -8.04 6.67
C PHE A 101 -12.98 -8.73 6.50
N ARG A 102 -14.06 -8.19 7.06
CA ARG A 102 -15.41 -8.78 6.93
C ARG A 102 -15.89 -8.84 5.48
N ARG A 103 -15.67 -7.77 4.70
CA ARG A 103 -16.01 -7.78 3.26
C ARG A 103 -15.27 -8.83 2.43
N ARG A 104 -14.13 -9.36 2.92
CA ARG A 104 -13.45 -10.49 2.26
C ARG A 104 -14.08 -11.85 2.59
N ALA A 105 -14.90 -11.94 3.64
CA ALA A 105 -15.59 -13.17 4.04
C ALA A 105 -16.92 -13.38 3.31
N ASP A 106 -17.54 -12.32 2.76
CA ASP A 106 -18.84 -12.40 2.05
C ASP A 106 -18.71 -12.65 0.54
N ILE A 107 -17.49 -12.92 0.03
CA ILE A 107 -17.20 -13.21 -1.40
C ILE A 107 -16.33 -14.48 -1.49
N SER A 108 -16.68 -15.53 -0.75
CA SER A 108 -16.09 -16.87 -0.89
C SER A 108 -17.19 -17.88 -1.17
#